data_AF-A0A6U4MKW5-F1
#
_entry.id   AF-A0A6U4MKW5-F1
#
_cell.length_a   1.000
_cell.length_b   1.000
_cell.length_c   1.000
_cell.angle_alpha   90.00
_cell.angle_beta   90.00
_cell.angle_gamma   90.00
#
_symmetry.space_group_name_H-M   'P 1'
#
loop_
_entity.id
_entity.type
_entity.pdbx_description
1 polymer ?
#
loop_
_entity_poly.entity_id
_entity_poly.type
_entity_poly.pdbx_seq_one_letter_code
_entity_poly.pdbx_strand_id
1 'polypeptide(L)'
;RADKLPPAIRAGYIAQSASHPPLNPLFWDLGCWFLPGRLDPNSKVSSINQLYAGAAIANLLIVERLKVWAEESGGMFLLERNGDGSGERFVKWSDAKDNPALRSQVQWTRMKRHGRAIEKLLRSYHHEPDRLLDISRNCVIFDNMVDLTNCIGKIATDESVRIERLKNRLS
;
A
#
# COMPACT_ATOMS: atom_id res chain seq x y z
N ARG A 1 51.93 -24.57 -9.34
CA ARG A 1 50.48 -24.80 -9.48
C ARG A 1 49.82 -23.68 -8.69
N ALA A 2 49.30 -22.68 -9.38
CA ALA A 2 48.88 -21.41 -8.79
C ALA A 2 47.56 -21.55 -8.01
N ASP A 3 47.53 -20.86 -6.87
CA ASP A 3 46.36 -20.50 -6.07
C ASP A 3 45.34 -19.67 -6.86
N LYS A 4 44.08 -19.74 -6.41
CA LYS A 4 43.11 -18.63 -6.16
C LYS A 4 41.69 -19.01 -6.57
N LEU A 5 40.75 -18.90 -5.63
CA LEU A 5 39.55 -18.03 -5.70
C LEU A 5 38.79 -18.09 -4.33
N PRO A 6 38.10 -17.00 -3.92
CA PRO A 6 38.03 -16.54 -2.53
C PRO A 6 36.61 -16.60 -1.90
N PRO A 7 36.49 -16.29 -0.59
CA PRO A 7 35.22 -16.29 0.14
C PRO A 7 34.45 -14.98 -0.07
N ALA A 8 33.18 -15.07 -0.48
CA ALA A 8 32.33 -13.89 -0.63
C ALA A 8 30.92 -14.13 -0.06
N ILE A 9 30.78 -14.03 1.27
CA ILE A 9 29.53 -13.59 1.90
C ILE A 9 29.90 -12.64 3.04
N ARG A 10 30.18 -11.38 2.70
CA ARG A 10 30.12 -10.26 3.65
C ARG A 10 29.67 -9.00 2.91
N ALA A 11 28.56 -8.46 3.42
CA ALA A 11 28.13 -7.06 3.40
C ALA A 11 28.61 -6.17 2.24
N GLY A 12 27.69 -5.83 1.34
CA GLY A 12 27.84 -4.72 0.40
C GLY A 12 26.54 -3.95 0.32
N TYR A 13 26.45 -2.86 1.08
CA TYR A 13 25.58 -1.73 0.80
C TYR A 13 25.85 -1.30 -0.66
N ILE A 14 24.87 -1.44 -1.54
CA ILE A 14 24.91 -0.76 -2.84
C ILE A 14 24.11 0.53 -2.67
N ALA A 15 24.82 1.60 -2.35
CA ALA A 15 24.38 2.94 -2.68
C ALA A 15 24.39 3.06 -4.20
N GLN A 16 23.22 3.24 -4.82
CA GLN A 16 23.15 3.69 -6.20
C GLN A 16 22.76 5.16 -6.23
N SER A 17 23.67 5.93 -6.82
CA SER A 17 23.68 7.37 -6.97
C SER A 17 22.55 7.88 -7.86
N ALA A 18 22.11 9.09 -7.55
CA ALA A 18 21.17 9.90 -8.32
C ALA A 18 21.55 10.02 -9.80
N SER A 19 20.67 9.52 -10.68
CA SER A 19 20.40 10.09 -12.02
C SER A 19 19.24 9.33 -12.68
N HIS A 20 18.01 9.85 -12.55
CA HIS A 20 16.90 9.47 -13.45
C HIS A 20 16.17 10.73 -13.96
N PRO A 21 15.78 10.75 -15.26
CA PRO A 21 15.16 11.90 -15.94
C PRO A 21 13.64 11.97 -15.66
N PRO A 22 12.92 13.03 -16.10
CA PRO A 22 11.77 13.55 -15.37
C PRO A 22 10.54 12.66 -15.49
N LEU A 23 9.85 12.54 -14.36
CA LEU A 23 8.55 11.90 -14.20
C LEU A 23 7.48 12.61 -15.06
N ASN A 24 6.59 11.78 -15.60
CA ASN A 24 5.41 12.07 -16.42
C ASN A 24 4.69 13.43 -16.12
N PRO A 25 4.38 14.28 -17.12
CA PRO A 25 3.86 15.64 -16.90
C PRO A 25 2.46 15.74 -16.27
N LEU A 26 1.69 14.65 -16.25
CA LEU A 26 0.29 14.68 -15.80
C LEU A 26 0.10 14.91 -14.29
N PHE A 27 1.18 14.84 -13.50
CA PHE A 27 1.12 15.11 -12.06
C PHE A 27 1.27 16.59 -11.69
N TRP A 28 1.72 17.45 -12.61
CA TRP A 28 1.89 18.89 -12.33
C TRP A 28 0.58 19.69 -12.47
N ASP A 29 -0.39 19.19 -13.25
CA ASP A 29 -1.61 19.92 -13.59
C ASP A 29 -2.76 19.79 -12.58
N LEU A 30 -2.68 18.89 -11.59
CA LEU A 30 -3.74 18.73 -10.60
C LEU A 30 -3.74 19.77 -9.47
N GLY A 31 -2.90 20.80 -9.53
CA GLY A 31 -3.03 21.97 -8.65
C GLY A 31 -2.97 21.66 -7.14
N CYS A 32 -2.44 20.51 -6.73
CA CYS A 32 -2.30 20.12 -5.32
C CYS A 32 -1.11 20.84 -4.63
N TRP A 33 -0.83 22.10 -5.00
CA TRP A 33 0.18 22.96 -4.37
C TRP A 33 -0.33 23.70 -3.13
N PHE A 34 -1.57 23.45 -2.71
CA PHE A 34 -2.14 24.00 -1.48
C PHE A 34 -2.22 22.96 -0.36
N LEU A 35 -1.05 22.58 0.15
CA LEU A 35 -0.89 22.22 1.55
C LEU A 35 0.27 23.05 2.10
N PRO A 36 0.09 23.81 3.20
CA PRO A 36 1.17 24.55 3.81
C PRO A 36 2.15 23.52 4.39
N GLY A 37 3.31 23.39 3.75
CA GLY A 37 4.35 22.47 4.17
C GLY A 37 4.71 21.49 3.07
N ARG A 38 5.76 21.84 2.35
CA ARG A 38 6.61 20.89 1.65
C ARG A 38 6.89 19.73 2.63
N LEU A 39 6.31 18.56 2.41
CA LEU A 39 6.78 17.35 3.06
C LEU A 39 8.12 17.04 2.40
N ASP A 40 9.20 17.58 2.96
CA ASP A 40 10.52 17.00 2.72
C ASP A 40 10.38 15.50 3.01
N PRO A 41 10.64 14.61 2.05
CA PRO A 41 10.53 13.17 2.26
C PRO A 41 11.46 12.66 3.38
N ASN A 42 12.43 13.47 3.82
CA ASN A 42 13.29 13.22 4.98
C ASN A 42 12.79 13.89 6.28
N SER A 43 11.74 14.71 6.23
CA SER A 43 11.19 15.32 7.44
C SER A 43 10.46 14.28 8.28
N LYS A 44 10.90 14.12 9.53
CA LYS A 44 10.26 13.20 10.48
C LYS A 44 8.85 13.69 10.78
N VAL A 45 7.87 12.80 10.65
CA VAL A 45 6.48 13.09 11.03
C VAL A 45 6.43 13.31 12.55
N SER A 46 6.13 14.53 12.97
CA SER A 46 6.21 14.96 14.37
C SER A 46 4.88 14.90 15.10
N SER A 47 3.76 14.79 14.37
CA SER A 47 2.43 14.73 14.95
C SER A 47 1.55 13.67 14.29
N ILE A 48 0.63 13.11 15.07
CA ILE A 48 -0.38 12.17 14.56
C ILE A 48 -1.29 12.84 13.52
N ASN A 49 -1.59 14.13 13.65
CA ASN A 49 -2.46 14.84 12.70
C ASN A 49 -1.80 14.97 11.32
N GLN A 50 -0.51 15.31 11.28
CA GLN A 50 0.27 15.33 10.04
C GLN A 50 0.29 13.93 9.39
N LEU A 51 0.46 12.89 10.21
CA LEU A 51 0.44 11.51 9.73
C LEU A 51 -0.91 11.14 9.11
N TYR A 52 -2.03 11.54 9.73
CA TYR A 52 -3.37 11.28 9.21
C TYR A 52 -3.66 12.03 7.91
N ALA A 53 -3.19 13.27 7.79
CA ALA A 53 -3.30 14.04 6.55
C ALA A 53 -2.58 13.33 5.39
N GLY A 54 -1.32 12.91 5.61
CA GLY A 54 -0.57 12.14 4.63
C GLY A 54 -1.20 10.77 4.32
N ALA A 55 -1.69 10.08 5.35
CA ALA A 55 -2.35 8.78 5.19
C ALA A 55 -3.64 8.87 4.36
N ALA A 56 -4.40 9.96 4.46
CA ALA A 56 -5.60 10.18 3.66
C ALA A 56 -5.28 10.28 2.17
N ILE A 57 -4.25 11.04 1.80
CA ILE A 57 -3.77 11.16 0.42
C ILE A 57 -3.23 9.82 -0.07
N ALA A 58 -2.36 9.19 0.74
CA ALA A 58 -1.80 7.88 0.43
C ALA A 58 -2.89 6.82 0.22
N ASN A 59 -3.99 6.88 0.99
CA ASN A 59 -5.09 5.94 0.81
C ASN A 59 -5.76 6.06 -0.57
N LEU A 60 -5.93 7.27 -1.08
CA LEU A 60 -6.50 7.48 -2.42
C LEU A 60 -5.58 6.87 -3.49
N LEU A 61 -4.28 7.13 -3.40
CA LEU A 61 -3.29 6.61 -4.34
C LEU A 61 -3.20 5.07 -4.28
N ILE A 62 -3.16 4.51 -3.07
CA ILE A 62 -3.12 3.06 -2.86
C ILE A 62 -4.38 2.40 -3.42
N VAL A 63 -5.56 2.98 -3.23
CA VAL A 63 -6.81 2.44 -3.78
C VAL A 63 -6.79 2.40 -5.31
N GLU A 64 -6.27 3.42 -5.97
CA GLU A 64 -6.13 3.40 -7.43
C GLU A 64 -5.14 2.32 -7.90
N ARG A 65 -4.00 2.14 -7.23
CA ARG A 65 -3.08 1.04 -7.58
C ARG A 65 -3.67 -0.33 -7.32
N LEU A 66 -4.41 -0.50 -6.22
CA LEU A 66 -5.06 -1.77 -5.89
C LEU A 66 -6.07 -2.19 -6.94
N LYS A 67 -6.82 -1.25 -7.52
CA LYS A 67 -7.74 -1.53 -8.62
C LYS A 67 -7.00 -2.11 -9.82
N VAL A 68 -5.89 -1.48 -10.22
CA VAL A 68 -5.04 -1.96 -11.31
C VAL A 68 -4.50 -3.36 -11.02
N TRP A 69 -3.90 -3.57 -9.84
CA TRP A 69 -3.37 -4.88 -9.48
C TRP A 69 -4.45 -5.95 -9.42
N ALA A 70 -5.62 -5.63 -8.83
CA ALA A 70 -6.75 -6.54 -8.76
C ALA A 70 -7.29 -6.89 -10.16
N GLU A 71 -7.37 -5.91 -11.07
CA GLU A 71 -7.79 -6.16 -12.45
C GLU A 71 -6.87 -7.16 -13.15
N GLU A 72 -5.57 -6.95 -13.07
CA GLU A 72 -4.57 -7.76 -13.76
C GLU A 72 -4.37 -9.15 -13.16
N SER A 73 -4.83 -9.37 -11.93
CA SER A 73 -4.61 -10.62 -11.17
C SER A 73 -5.89 -11.34 -10.77
N GLY A 74 -7.07 -10.88 -11.20
CA GLY A 74 -8.34 -11.48 -10.80
C GLY A 74 -8.72 -11.22 -9.33
N GLY A 75 -8.18 -10.16 -8.73
CA GLY A 75 -8.44 -9.74 -7.36
C GLY A 75 -9.87 -9.24 -7.15
N MET A 76 -10.37 -9.51 -5.94
CA MET A 76 -11.72 -9.20 -5.52
C MET A 76 -11.76 -8.23 -4.35
N PHE A 77 -12.88 -7.51 -4.27
CA PHE A 77 -13.23 -6.62 -3.17
C PHE A 77 -14.56 -7.01 -2.53
N LEU A 78 -14.73 -6.65 -1.26
CA LEU A 78 -15.94 -6.87 -0.49
C LEU A 78 -17.07 -5.96 -0.99
N LEU A 79 -18.25 -6.52 -1.24
CA LEU A 79 -19.48 -5.78 -1.53
C LEU A 79 -20.32 -5.57 -0.27
N GLU A 80 -20.59 -6.65 0.45
CA GLU A 80 -21.47 -6.61 1.61
C GLU A 80 -20.97 -7.54 2.70
N ARG A 81 -21.13 -7.10 3.94
CA ARG A 81 -21.04 -7.94 5.13
C ARG A 81 -22.45 -8.17 5.61
N ASN A 82 -22.99 -9.34 5.32
CA ASN A 82 -24.32 -9.65 5.79
C ASN A 82 -24.25 -10.00 7.29
N GLY A 83 -24.97 -9.22 8.10
CA GLY A 83 -25.05 -9.43 9.55
C GLY A 83 -25.97 -10.59 9.96
N ASP A 84 -26.64 -11.20 8.99
CA ASP A 84 -27.62 -12.29 9.17
C ASP A 84 -27.01 -13.70 9.06
N GLY A 85 -25.69 -13.80 8.86
CA GLY A 85 -24.99 -15.08 8.74
C GLY A 85 -24.89 -15.64 7.32
N SER A 86 -25.40 -14.94 6.30
CA SER A 86 -25.28 -15.36 4.88
C SER A 86 -23.89 -15.18 4.27
N GLY A 87 -22.91 -14.71 5.06
CA GLY A 87 -21.50 -14.64 4.68
C GLY A 87 -21.07 -13.28 4.09
N GLU A 88 -19.79 -13.18 3.75
CA GLU A 88 -19.24 -12.02 3.06
C GLU A 88 -19.36 -12.22 1.55
N ARG A 89 -19.85 -11.20 0.82
CA ARG A 89 -19.95 -11.23 -0.64
C ARG A 89 -18.80 -10.45 -1.26
N PHE A 90 -18.14 -11.06 -2.25
CA PHE A 90 -17.03 -10.47 -2.99
C PHE A 90 -17.37 -10.29 -4.46
N VAL A 91 -16.67 -9.35 -5.11
CA VAL A 91 -16.76 -9.09 -6.55
C VAL A 91 -15.38 -8.91 -7.14
N LYS A 92 -15.13 -9.47 -8.33
CA LYS A 92 -13.91 -9.19 -9.09
C LYS A 92 -13.93 -7.74 -9.53
N TRP A 93 -12.77 -7.07 -9.44
CA TRP A 93 -12.70 -5.69 -9.88
C TRP A 93 -13.02 -5.51 -11.37
N SER A 94 -12.65 -6.50 -12.20
CA SER A 94 -13.01 -6.56 -13.62
C SER A 94 -14.50 -6.42 -13.87
N ASP A 95 -15.34 -6.98 -13.00
CA ASP A 95 -16.79 -7.00 -13.15
C ASP A 95 -17.42 -5.73 -12.55
N ALA A 96 -16.81 -5.22 -11.48
CA ALA A 96 -17.27 -4.01 -10.81
C ALA A 96 -16.90 -2.73 -11.57
N LYS A 97 -15.75 -2.67 -12.26
CA LYS A 97 -15.27 -1.43 -12.91
C LYS A 97 -16.24 -0.89 -13.97
N ASP A 98 -16.87 -1.80 -14.71
CA ASP A 98 -17.78 -1.50 -15.83
C ASP A 98 -19.26 -1.47 -15.42
N ASN A 99 -19.56 -1.85 -14.17
CA ASN A 99 -20.91 -1.84 -13.61
C ASN A 99 -21.02 -0.82 -12.47
N PRO A 100 -21.58 0.39 -12.72
CA PRO A 100 -21.69 1.44 -11.71
C PRO A 100 -22.44 1.01 -10.43
N ALA A 101 -23.42 0.11 -10.55
CA ALA A 101 -24.19 -0.39 -9.41
C ALA A 101 -23.36 -1.30 -8.50
N LEU A 102 -22.51 -2.15 -9.08
CA LEU A 102 -21.57 -2.96 -8.31
C LEU A 102 -20.43 -2.11 -7.75
N ARG A 103 -19.91 -1.18 -8.55
CA ARG A 103 -18.82 -0.28 -8.14
C ARG A 103 -19.15 0.53 -6.90
N SER A 104 -20.38 1.05 -6.80
CA SER A 104 -20.82 1.86 -5.65
C SER A 104 -21.01 1.04 -4.37
N GLN A 105 -21.20 -0.27 -4.50
CA GLN A 105 -21.34 -1.19 -3.37
C GLN A 105 -20.00 -1.67 -2.81
N VAL A 106 -18.88 -1.50 -3.55
CA VAL A 106 -17.55 -1.92 -3.09
C VAL A 106 -17.18 -1.21 -1.77
N GLN A 107 -16.94 -2.02 -0.74
CA GLN A 107 -16.55 -1.57 0.59
C GLN A 107 -15.04 -1.36 0.68
N TRP A 108 -14.63 -0.10 0.59
CA TRP A 108 -13.24 0.28 0.82
C TRP A 108 -12.89 0.20 2.29
N THR A 109 -11.65 -0.20 2.59
CA THR A 109 -11.21 -0.30 3.97
C THR A 109 -11.10 1.10 4.57
N ARG A 110 -11.78 1.32 5.69
CA ARG A 110 -11.71 2.60 6.40
C ARG A 110 -10.33 2.78 7.03
N MET A 111 -9.83 4.01 7.00
CA MET A 111 -8.65 4.39 7.77
C MET A 111 -8.84 4.04 9.25
N LYS A 112 -7.74 3.69 9.91
CA LYS A 112 -7.74 3.38 11.34
C LYS A 112 -8.33 4.57 12.10
N ARG A 113 -9.26 4.31 13.02
CA ARG A 113 -9.84 5.33 13.89
C ARG A 113 -8.75 5.97 14.76
N HIS A 114 -8.85 7.29 14.96
CA HIS A 114 -7.86 8.07 15.70
C HIS A 114 -7.56 7.51 17.10
N GLY A 115 -8.58 7.17 17.89
CA GLY A 115 -8.39 6.57 19.21
C GLY A 115 -7.60 5.25 19.19
N ARG A 116 -7.86 4.37 18.20
CA ARG A 116 -7.11 3.12 18.04
C ARG A 116 -5.68 3.32 17.58
N ALA A 117 -5.42 4.40 16.83
CA ALA A 117 -4.06 4.79 16.47
C ALA A 117 -3.28 5.28 17.70
N ILE A 118 -3.90 6.14 18.52
CA ILE A 118 -3.32 6.62 19.78
C ILE A 118 -3.02 5.43 20.71
N GLU A 119 -3.99 4.55 20.96
CA GLU A 119 -3.78 3.37 21.80
C GLU A 119 -2.59 2.51 21.33
N LYS A 120 -2.46 2.31 20.01
CA LYS A 120 -1.36 1.55 19.42
C LYS A 120 -0.02 2.28 19.56
N LEU A 121 -0.01 3.59 19.39
CA LEU A 121 1.15 4.45 19.57
C LEU A 121 1.72 4.33 20.99
N LEU A 122 0.82 4.44 21.99
CA LEU A 122 1.15 4.34 23.41
C LEU A 122 1.69 2.94 23.76
N ARG A 123 1.03 1.89 23.27
CA ARG A 123 1.38 0.50 23.64
C ARG A 123 2.63 -0.03 22.93
N SER A 124 2.92 0.42 21.72
CA SER A 124 3.85 -0.31 20.83
C SER A 124 4.91 0.56 20.15
N TYR A 125 4.79 1.88 20.19
CA TYR A 125 5.68 2.77 19.44
C TYR A 125 6.28 3.92 20.27
N HIS A 126 6.22 3.85 21.60
CA HIS A 126 6.82 4.84 22.51
C HIS A 126 6.49 6.30 22.13
N HIS A 127 5.24 6.55 21.77
CA HIS A 127 4.77 7.88 21.35
C HIS A 127 5.35 8.42 20.03
N GLU A 128 6.10 7.63 19.25
CA GLU A 128 6.70 8.03 17.97
C GLU A 128 5.73 7.83 16.78
N PRO A 129 5.13 8.90 16.21
CA PRO A 129 4.07 8.77 15.19
C PRO A 129 4.57 8.17 13.88
N ASP A 130 5.79 8.48 13.48
CA ASP A 130 6.43 8.01 12.25
C ASP A 130 6.55 6.47 12.14
N ARG A 131 6.42 5.75 13.26
CA ARG A 131 6.43 4.28 13.29
C ARG A 131 5.07 3.64 13.00
N LEU A 132 4.00 4.43 12.92
CA LEU A 132 2.65 3.93 12.72
C LEU A 132 2.31 3.81 11.23
N LEU A 133 2.56 2.62 10.67
CA LEU A 133 2.45 2.36 9.22
C LEU A 133 1.06 1.90 8.74
N ASP A 134 0.14 1.58 9.65
CA ASP A 134 -1.11 0.88 9.32
C ASP A 134 -2.37 1.75 9.51
N ILE A 135 -2.25 3.07 9.34
CA ILE A 135 -3.41 3.98 9.33
C ILE A 135 -4.26 3.71 8.09
N SER A 136 -3.63 3.74 6.92
CA SER A 136 -4.25 3.35 5.65
C SER A 136 -3.89 1.90 5.39
N ARG A 137 -4.90 1.05 5.30
CA ARG A 137 -4.75 -0.38 5.07
C ARG A 137 -5.85 -0.79 4.12
N ASN A 138 -5.55 -1.69 3.21
CA ASN A 138 -6.50 -2.21 2.25
C ASN A 138 -6.27 -3.71 2.07
N CYS A 139 -7.24 -4.39 1.47
CA CYS A 139 -7.21 -5.83 1.26
C CYS A 139 -7.68 -6.13 -0.16
N VAL A 140 -7.02 -7.09 -0.81
CA VAL A 140 -7.46 -7.71 -2.05
C VAL A 140 -7.60 -9.19 -1.76
N ILE A 141 -8.73 -9.78 -2.17
CA ILE A 141 -9.07 -11.18 -1.90
C ILE A 141 -8.94 -11.98 -3.19
N PHE A 142 -8.50 -13.22 -3.07
CA PHE A 142 -8.25 -14.12 -4.18
C PHE A 142 -8.85 -15.49 -3.88
N ASP A 143 -9.46 -16.12 -4.88
CA ASP A 143 -10.04 -17.47 -4.75
C ASP A 143 -8.96 -18.56 -4.73
N ASN A 144 -7.80 -18.29 -5.31
CA ASN A 144 -6.74 -19.27 -5.47
C ASN A 144 -5.35 -18.65 -5.30
N MET A 145 -4.37 -19.53 -5.04
CA MET A 145 -2.98 -19.13 -4.79
C MET A 145 -2.25 -18.63 -6.05
N VAL A 146 -2.67 -19.07 -7.24
CA VAL A 146 -2.05 -18.65 -8.51
C VAL A 146 -2.30 -17.16 -8.73
N ASP A 147 -3.54 -16.71 -8.56
CA ASP A 147 -3.92 -15.31 -8.69
C ASP A 147 -3.27 -14.43 -7.62
N LEU A 148 -3.20 -14.91 -6.37
CA LEU A 148 -2.49 -14.22 -5.29
C LEU A 148 -1.00 -14.02 -5.62
N THR A 149 -0.32 -15.07 -6.08
CA THR A 149 1.12 -15.01 -6.41
C THR A 149 1.37 -14.13 -7.63
N ASN A 150 0.50 -14.17 -8.63
CA ASN A 150 0.52 -13.24 -9.76
C ASN A 150 0.41 -11.79 -9.30
N CYS A 151 -0.54 -11.47 -8.40
CA CYS A 151 -0.69 -10.13 -7.82
C CYS A 151 0.57 -9.67 -7.09
N ILE A 152 1.18 -10.52 -6.27
CA ILE A 152 2.44 -10.20 -5.57
C ILE A 152 3.55 -9.89 -6.58
N GLY A 153 3.64 -10.66 -7.67
CA GLY A 153 4.57 -10.39 -8.77
C GLY A 153 4.36 -9.00 -9.39
N LYS A 154 3.10 -8.62 -9.65
CA LYS A 154 2.75 -7.28 -10.16
C LYS A 154 3.16 -6.17 -9.22
N ILE A 155 2.89 -6.31 -7.92
CA ILE A 155 3.31 -5.35 -6.89
C ILE A 155 4.83 -5.23 -6.83
N ALA A 156 5.56 -6.35 -6.95
CA ALA A 156 7.02 -6.36 -6.90
C ALA A 156 7.68 -5.66 -8.10
N THR A 157 7.00 -5.65 -9.26
CA THR A 157 7.47 -4.98 -10.48
C THR A 157 6.96 -3.55 -10.65
N ASP A 158 6.15 -3.07 -9.71
CA ASP A 158 5.53 -1.75 -9.79
C ASP A 158 6.48 -0.66 -9.25
N GLU A 159 7.07 0.12 -10.14
CA GLU A 159 8.02 1.20 -9.80
C GLU A 159 7.42 2.33 -8.95
N SER A 160 6.08 2.44 -8.90
CA SER A 160 5.40 3.45 -8.08
C SER A 160 5.33 3.10 -6.59
N VAL A 161 5.72 1.89 -6.20
CA VAL A 161 5.67 1.42 -4.82
C VAL A 161 6.98 0.79 -4.38
N ARG A 162 7.26 0.86 -3.07
CA ARG A 162 8.38 0.17 -2.43
C ARG A 162 7.86 -0.83 -1.42
N ILE A 163 8.30 -2.09 -1.54
CA ILE A 163 7.95 -3.13 -0.57
C ILE A 163 8.88 -3.01 0.63
N GLU A 164 8.37 -2.51 1.75
CA GLU A 164 9.12 -2.44 3.02
C GLU A 164 9.19 -3.79 3.74
N ARG A 165 8.10 -4.58 3.66
CA ARG A 165 7.95 -5.80 4.45
C ARG A 165 6.95 -6.76 3.83
N LEU A 166 7.36 -8.01 3.68
CA LEU A 166 6.48 -9.14 3.34
C LEU A 166 6.28 -10.03 4.58
N LYS A 167 5.04 -10.46 4.83
CA LYS A 167 4.70 -11.40 5.91
C LYS A 167 3.84 -12.53 5.35
N ASN A 168 4.37 -13.74 5.31
CA ASN A 168 3.57 -14.94 5.06
C ASN A 168 3.01 -15.49 6.38
N ARG A 169 1.73 -15.83 6.40
CA ARG A 169 1.03 -16.41 7.58
C ARG A 169 0.40 -17.77 7.27
N LEU A 170 0.67 -18.33 6.09
CA LEU A 170 0.33 -19.70 5.76
C LEU A 170 1.34 -20.59 6.49
N SER A 171 0.87 -21.27 7.55
CA SER A 171 1.64 -22.19 8.39
C SER A 171 1.11 -23.60 8.23
#